data_AF-A0A962Z9M2-F1
#
_entry.id   AF-A0A962Z9M2-F1
#
_cell.length_a   1.000
_cell.length_b   1.000
_cell.length_c   1.000
_cell.angle_alpha   90.00
_cell.angle_beta   90.00
_cell.angle_gamma   90.00
#
_symmetry.space_group_name_H-M   'P 1'
#
loop_
_entity.id
_entity.type
_entity.pdbx_description
1 polymer ?
#
loop_
_entity_poly.entity_id
_entity_poly.type
_entity_poly.pdbx_seq_one_letter_code
_entity_poly.pdbx_strand_id
1 'polypeptide(L)'
;WNFLRPERNESFDILPASQRVSETQWYEGTADAIFQNIDIIEAYGVQHIIVLAGDHIYKMDYELMLQQHESTGADVTIGCLEVPRMEATGFGVMHVDENNRILSFLEKPADPPGMPDKPDMALASMGIYVFSTKFLFDRLKEDSEDADSSHDFGHNIIPKIVAGGKAVAHRFTESCIKSPEEKEAYWRDVGTIDAYWEANIDLTSVTPALDLYDTDWPIWTYAEITPPAKFVHDEEGRRGLAVASLVSGGCIVSGAGLKRSLLHNGVRVNSYCMLEGAVILPEVEIERGARLRNVVIDRGVRIPAGLVVGEDPVLDDKRFRRSDKGICLITKAMIDRLDEP
;
A
#
# COMPACT_ATOMS: atom_id res chain seq x y z
N TRP A 1 -18.67 -17.46 -12.06
CA TRP A 1 -17.41 -16.87 -12.50
C TRP A 1 -16.59 -16.65 -11.25
N ASN A 2 -15.92 -17.70 -10.78
CA ASN A 2 -14.90 -17.56 -9.75
C ASN A 2 -13.58 -17.58 -10.51
N PHE A 3 -12.73 -16.58 -10.33
CA PHE A 3 -11.42 -16.54 -11.02
C PHE A 3 -10.49 -17.61 -10.46
N LEU A 4 -10.70 -17.97 -9.19
CA LEU A 4 -10.08 -19.10 -8.52
C LEU A 4 -10.72 -20.40 -9.01
N ARG A 5 -9.89 -21.37 -9.35
CA ARG A 5 -10.25 -22.73 -9.76
C ARG A 5 -10.02 -23.70 -8.59
N PRO A 6 -11.08 -24.09 -7.86
CA PRO A 6 -10.96 -25.07 -6.77
C PRO A 6 -10.34 -26.39 -7.22
N GLU A 7 -10.53 -26.78 -8.49
CA GLU A 7 -9.94 -27.99 -9.07
C GLU A 7 -8.40 -27.93 -9.15
N ARG A 8 -7.82 -26.74 -9.02
CA ARG A 8 -6.37 -26.50 -8.95
C ARG A 8 -5.92 -26.13 -7.53
N ASN A 9 -6.76 -26.37 -6.52
CA ASN A 9 -6.59 -25.94 -5.13
C ASN A 9 -6.44 -24.41 -4.98
N GLU A 10 -6.98 -23.62 -5.92
CA GLU A 10 -7.05 -22.17 -5.79
C GLU A 10 -8.27 -21.81 -4.93
N SER A 11 -8.04 -21.17 -3.80
CA SER A 11 -9.09 -20.78 -2.84
C SER A 11 -8.76 -19.43 -2.19
N PHE A 12 -9.74 -18.85 -1.51
CA PHE A 12 -9.59 -17.59 -0.79
C PHE A 12 -10.41 -17.65 0.49
N ASP A 13 -9.72 -17.58 1.63
CA ASP A 13 -10.35 -17.55 2.94
C ASP A 13 -10.20 -16.18 3.57
N ILE A 14 -11.24 -15.80 4.31
CA ILE A 14 -11.20 -14.65 5.20
C ILE A 14 -11.03 -15.20 6.62
N LEU A 15 -9.91 -14.89 7.25
CA LEU A 15 -9.55 -15.36 8.60
C LEU A 15 -9.70 -14.22 9.63
N PRO A 16 -10.90 -14.01 10.20
CA PRO A 16 -11.16 -12.86 11.07
C PRO A 16 -10.46 -12.99 12.42
N ALA A 17 -9.87 -11.88 12.89
CA ALA A 17 -9.45 -11.74 14.28
C ALA A 17 -10.70 -11.83 15.18
N SER A 18 -10.81 -12.84 16.05
CA SER A 18 -11.64 -12.91 17.29
C SER A 18 -12.33 -14.25 17.60
N GLN A 19 -12.19 -15.34 16.84
CA GLN A 19 -13.13 -16.48 17.02
C GLN A 19 -12.53 -17.83 17.42
N ARG A 20 -11.31 -17.90 17.95
CA ARG A 20 -10.69 -19.21 18.22
C ARG A 20 -10.19 -19.46 19.63
N VAL A 21 -9.57 -18.46 20.28
CA VAL A 21 -9.06 -18.62 21.66
C VAL A 21 -9.98 -17.94 22.69
N SER A 22 -10.62 -16.82 22.34
CA SER A 22 -11.57 -16.08 23.19
C SER A 22 -12.40 -15.09 22.36
N GLU A 23 -13.70 -14.93 22.68
CA GLU A 23 -14.61 -13.96 22.02
C GLU A 23 -14.18 -12.49 22.19
N THR A 24 -13.18 -12.21 23.03
CA THR A 24 -12.70 -10.85 23.34
C THR A 24 -11.24 -10.59 22.97
N GLN A 25 -10.50 -11.59 22.46
CA GLN A 25 -9.09 -11.41 22.10
C GLN A 25 -8.91 -11.12 20.61
N TRP A 26 -8.30 -9.98 20.32
CA TRP A 26 -7.69 -9.69 19.02
C TRP A 26 -6.42 -10.51 18.85
N TYR A 27 -5.89 -10.62 17.63
CA TYR A 27 -4.55 -11.17 17.45
C TYR A 27 -3.54 -10.32 18.24
N GLU A 28 -2.66 -10.98 19.00
CA GLU A 28 -1.68 -10.32 19.87
C GLU A 28 -0.52 -9.70 19.05
N GLY A 29 -0.30 -10.23 17.84
CA GLY A 29 0.64 -9.69 16.86
C GLY A 29 0.52 -10.39 15.50
N THR A 30 1.39 -10.02 14.56
CA THR A 30 1.37 -10.56 13.19
C THR A 30 1.67 -12.07 13.13
N ALA A 31 2.47 -12.59 14.05
CA ALA A 31 2.75 -14.03 14.15
C ALA A 31 1.57 -14.78 14.79
N ASP A 32 0.94 -14.20 15.81
CA ASP A 32 -0.25 -14.77 16.46
C ASP A 32 -1.42 -14.91 15.47
N ALA A 33 -1.56 -13.97 14.53
CA ALA A 33 -2.55 -14.05 13.46
C ALA A 33 -2.44 -15.34 12.63
N ILE A 34 -1.24 -15.87 12.40
CA ILE A 34 -1.03 -17.14 11.72
C ILE A 34 -1.18 -18.31 12.71
N PHE A 35 -0.64 -18.17 13.93
CA PHE A 35 -0.70 -19.20 14.96
C PHE A 35 -2.14 -19.66 15.27
N GLN A 36 -3.07 -18.71 15.46
CA GLN A 36 -4.48 -19.02 15.72
C GLN A 36 -5.19 -19.70 14.54
N ASN A 37 -4.58 -19.72 13.35
CA ASN A 37 -5.16 -20.29 12.12
C ASN A 37 -4.40 -21.51 11.59
N ILE A 38 -3.46 -22.08 12.37
CA ILE A 38 -2.65 -23.22 11.93
C ILE A 38 -3.50 -24.42 11.48
N ASP A 39 -4.58 -24.77 12.18
CA ASP A 39 -5.46 -25.90 11.81
C ASP A 39 -6.14 -25.73 10.44
N ILE A 40 -6.50 -24.50 10.05
CA ILE A 40 -7.02 -24.23 8.71
C ILE A 40 -5.92 -24.39 7.68
N ILE A 41 -4.76 -23.76 7.92
CA ILE A 41 -3.66 -23.74 6.97
C ILE A 41 -3.07 -25.15 6.79
N GLU A 42 -2.97 -25.93 7.87
CA GLU A 42 -2.49 -27.32 7.86
C GLU A 42 -3.40 -28.23 7.03
N ALA A 43 -4.71 -27.99 7.03
CA ALA A 43 -5.67 -28.76 6.23
C ALA A 43 -5.43 -28.65 4.72
N TYR A 44 -4.77 -27.58 4.25
CA TYR A 44 -4.40 -27.42 2.85
C TYR A 44 -3.20 -28.27 2.42
N GLY A 45 -2.39 -28.77 3.35
CA GLY A 45 -1.23 -29.61 3.03
C GLY A 45 -0.18 -28.90 2.17
N VAL A 46 -0.07 -27.57 2.27
CA VAL A 46 0.90 -26.75 1.51
C VAL A 46 2.33 -26.97 2.00
N GLN A 47 3.30 -26.95 1.10
CA GLN A 47 4.71 -27.17 1.43
C GLN A 47 5.43 -25.89 1.86
N HIS A 48 5.05 -24.77 1.24
CA HIS A 48 5.63 -23.46 1.48
C HIS A 48 4.52 -22.47 1.84
N ILE A 49 4.86 -21.54 2.72
CA ILE A 49 4.01 -20.41 3.09
C ILE A 49 4.74 -19.13 2.72
N ILE A 50 4.03 -18.26 2.00
CA ILE A 50 4.46 -16.90 1.72
C ILE A 50 3.62 -15.96 2.57
N VAL A 51 4.28 -15.25 3.49
CA VAL A 51 3.66 -14.21 4.32
C VAL A 51 3.87 -12.88 3.62
N LEU A 52 2.79 -12.11 3.43
CA LEU A 52 2.78 -10.84 2.72
C LEU A 52 2.16 -9.75 3.58
N ALA A 53 2.78 -8.57 3.61
CA ALA A 53 2.16 -7.35 4.08
C ALA A 53 1.11 -6.85 3.06
N GLY A 54 -0.14 -6.68 3.51
CA GLY A 54 -1.28 -6.38 2.64
C GLY A 54 -1.51 -4.89 2.34
N ASP A 55 -0.61 -4.02 2.77
CA ASP A 55 -0.73 -2.55 2.79
C ASP A 55 0.31 -1.82 1.90
N HIS A 56 1.12 -2.56 1.15
CA HIS A 56 2.07 -2.01 0.18
C HIS A 56 1.55 -2.06 -1.26
N ILE A 57 2.05 -1.17 -2.12
CA ILE A 57 1.74 -1.16 -3.57
C ILE A 57 3.00 -1.55 -4.36
N TYR A 58 2.98 -2.73 -4.99
CA TYR A 58 4.08 -3.24 -5.82
C TYR A 58 3.61 -4.37 -6.77
N LYS A 59 4.46 -4.76 -7.74
CA LYS A 59 4.28 -5.95 -8.59
C LYS A 59 5.50 -6.87 -8.43
N MET A 60 5.28 -8.13 -8.06
CA MET A 60 6.36 -9.10 -7.80
C MET A 60 5.94 -10.51 -8.23
N ASP A 61 6.84 -11.23 -8.88
CA ASP A 61 6.70 -12.67 -9.13
C ASP A 61 7.35 -13.46 -7.98
N TYR A 62 6.50 -14.02 -7.12
CA TYR A 62 6.93 -14.77 -5.96
C TYR A 62 7.58 -16.12 -6.28
N GLU A 63 7.39 -16.65 -7.50
CA GLU A 63 8.00 -17.92 -7.92
C GLU A 63 9.53 -17.84 -7.85
N LEU A 64 10.12 -16.71 -8.23
CA LEU A 64 11.56 -16.49 -8.17
C LEU A 64 12.09 -16.50 -6.72
N MET A 65 11.31 -15.95 -5.79
CA MET A 65 11.64 -15.96 -4.37
C MET A 65 11.50 -17.37 -3.76
N LEU A 66 10.48 -18.13 -4.17
CA LEU A 66 10.31 -19.54 -3.81
C LEU A 66 11.47 -20.41 -4.30
N GLN A 67 11.88 -20.25 -5.56
CA GLN A 67 13.02 -20.97 -6.13
C GLN A 67 14.33 -20.65 -5.39
N GLN A 68 14.54 -19.39 -4.99
CA GLN A 68 15.69 -19.04 -4.16
C GLN A 68 15.60 -19.70 -2.77
N HIS A 69 14.42 -19.72 -2.15
CA HIS A 69 14.22 -20.37 -0.85
C HIS A 69 14.60 -21.85 -0.89
N GLU A 70 14.10 -22.60 -1.89
CA GLU A 70 14.43 -24.02 -2.06
C GLU A 70 15.91 -24.24 -2.38
N SER A 71 16.45 -23.52 -3.37
CA SER A 71 17.83 -23.74 -3.84
C SER A 71 18.88 -23.38 -2.79
N THR A 72 18.60 -22.39 -1.95
CA THR A 72 19.48 -22.03 -0.84
C THR A 72 19.27 -22.92 0.37
N GLY A 73 18.12 -23.60 0.50
CA GLY A 73 17.76 -24.34 1.71
C GLY A 73 17.76 -23.42 2.95
N ALA A 74 17.23 -22.21 2.79
CA ALA A 74 17.08 -21.26 3.89
C ALA A 74 15.93 -21.68 4.81
N ASP A 75 16.06 -21.39 6.10
CA ASP A 75 14.95 -21.53 7.06
C ASP A 75 13.88 -20.46 6.79
N VAL A 76 14.32 -19.27 6.38
CA VAL A 76 13.49 -18.16 5.92
C VAL A 76 14.17 -17.40 4.80
N THR A 77 13.42 -17.04 3.76
CA THR A 77 13.83 -16.05 2.75
C THR A 77 13.03 -14.77 2.95
N ILE A 78 13.70 -13.61 2.97
CA ILE A 78 13.09 -12.31 3.27
C ILE A 78 13.21 -11.39 2.05
N GLY A 79 12.08 -10.85 1.58
CA GLY A 79 12.05 -9.88 0.48
C GLY A 79 12.59 -8.52 0.96
N CYS A 80 13.56 -7.98 0.23
CA CYS A 80 14.28 -6.77 0.61
C CYS A 80 14.36 -5.76 -0.53
N LEU A 81 14.17 -4.48 -0.19
CA LEU A 81 14.42 -3.34 -1.06
C LEU A 81 15.85 -2.86 -0.90
N GLU A 82 16.47 -2.47 -2.01
CA GLU A 82 17.71 -1.71 -2.00
C GLU A 82 17.37 -0.22 -1.87
N VAL A 83 17.66 0.38 -0.73
CA VAL A 83 17.38 1.81 -0.47
C VAL A 83 18.66 2.54 -0.03
N PRO A 84 18.79 3.86 -0.29
CA PRO A 84 19.88 4.65 0.27
C PRO A 84 19.93 4.51 1.79
N ARG A 85 21.13 4.42 2.37
CA ARG A 85 21.30 4.18 3.82
C ARG A 85 20.54 5.18 4.69
N MET A 86 20.45 6.45 4.28
CA MET A 86 19.72 7.45 5.07
C MET A 86 18.20 7.22 5.07
N GLU A 87 17.64 6.69 3.98
CA GLU A 87 16.21 6.34 3.88
C GLU A 87 15.91 5.04 4.64
N ALA A 88 16.89 4.12 4.74
CA ALA A 88 16.77 2.86 5.45
C ALA A 88 16.57 2.99 6.97
N THR A 89 16.82 4.17 7.55
CA THR A 89 16.68 4.42 9.01
C THR A 89 15.25 4.22 9.52
N GLY A 90 14.25 4.30 8.63
CA GLY A 90 12.84 4.07 8.96
C GLY A 90 12.40 2.60 8.93
N PHE A 91 13.27 1.67 8.53
CA PHE A 91 12.92 0.28 8.23
C PHE A 91 13.63 -0.74 9.14
N GLY A 92 13.17 -1.99 9.11
CA GLY A 92 13.95 -3.14 9.54
C GLY A 92 15.03 -3.47 8.50
N VAL A 93 16.29 -3.33 8.86
CA VAL A 93 17.44 -3.45 7.95
C VAL A 93 18.17 -4.77 8.15
N MET A 94 18.48 -5.43 7.03
CA MET A 94 19.28 -6.65 6.99
C MET A 94 20.75 -6.33 6.78
N HIS A 95 21.60 -6.80 7.70
CA HIS A 95 23.03 -6.90 7.44
C HIS A 95 23.30 -8.25 6.76
N VAL A 96 23.93 -8.23 5.59
CA VAL A 96 24.15 -9.44 4.78
C VAL A 96 25.62 -9.67 4.44
N ASP A 97 25.96 -10.92 4.17
CA ASP A 97 27.25 -11.30 3.58
C ASP A 97 27.23 -11.25 2.03
N GLU A 98 28.34 -11.63 1.39
CA GLU A 98 28.51 -11.66 -0.07
C GLU A 98 27.53 -12.60 -0.80
N ASN A 99 26.91 -13.55 -0.08
CA ASN A 99 25.93 -14.50 -0.63
C ASN A 99 24.49 -14.15 -0.25
N ASN A 100 24.24 -12.91 0.19
CA ASN A 100 22.95 -12.43 0.71
C ASN A 100 22.44 -13.22 1.94
N ARG A 101 23.30 -13.95 2.67
CA ARG A 101 22.91 -14.52 3.96
C ARG A 101 22.78 -13.40 4.98
N ILE A 102 21.67 -13.38 5.71
CA ILE A 102 21.41 -12.37 6.73
C ILE A 102 22.21 -12.73 7.99
N LEU A 103 23.10 -11.84 8.39
CA LEU A 103 23.98 -11.97 9.56
C LEU A 103 23.33 -11.34 10.81
N SER A 104 22.61 -10.24 10.64
CA SER A 104 21.85 -9.60 11.71
C SER A 104 20.68 -8.79 11.17
N PHE A 105 19.60 -8.72 11.96
CA PHE A 105 18.44 -7.87 11.72
C PHE A 105 18.48 -6.69 12.68
N LEU A 106 18.31 -5.47 12.15
CA LEU A 106 18.34 -4.24 12.93
C LEU A 106 17.05 -3.46 12.68
N GLU A 107 16.22 -3.28 13.70
CA GLU A 107 15.00 -2.48 13.59
C GLU A 107 15.34 -0.99 13.71
N LYS A 108 15.02 -0.21 12.66
CA LYS A 108 15.21 1.25 12.57
C LYS A 108 16.58 1.74 13.05
N PRO A 109 17.69 1.23 12.49
CA PRO A 109 19.02 1.61 12.94
C PRO A 109 19.33 3.06 12.54
N ALA A 110 19.96 3.81 13.45
CA ALA A 110 20.41 5.18 13.17
C ALA A 110 21.53 5.23 12.11
N ASP A 111 22.34 4.17 12.01
CA ASP A 111 23.38 3.99 10.99
C ASP A 111 23.22 2.62 10.32
N PRO A 112 22.38 2.51 9.27
CA PRO A 112 22.08 1.24 8.62
C PRO A 112 23.32 0.60 7.99
N PRO A 113 23.57 -0.71 8.11
CA PRO A 113 24.70 -1.37 7.46
C PRO A 113 24.56 -1.28 5.94
N GLY A 114 25.68 -1.00 5.26
CA GLY A 114 25.76 -1.02 3.81
C GLY A 114 25.83 -2.44 3.24
N MET A 115 25.39 -2.64 2.00
CA MET A 115 25.56 -3.92 1.31
C MET A 115 27.02 -4.13 0.89
N PRO A 116 27.53 -5.39 0.90
CA PRO A 116 28.90 -5.69 0.46
C PRO A 116 29.23 -5.22 -0.97
N ASP A 117 28.28 -5.33 -1.89
CA ASP A 117 28.42 -4.90 -3.29
C ASP A 117 28.08 -3.42 -3.54
N LYS A 118 27.28 -2.80 -2.65
CA LYS A 118 26.87 -1.38 -2.74
C LYS A 118 26.89 -0.72 -1.36
N PRO A 119 28.06 -0.22 -0.89
CA PRO A 119 28.22 0.27 0.46
C PRO A 119 27.35 1.48 0.85
N ASP A 120 26.83 2.24 -0.14
CA ASP A 120 25.96 3.41 0.09
C ASP A 120 24.45 3.05 0.17
N MET A 121 24.12 1.77 -0.04
CA MET A 121 22.76 1.24 -0.06
C MET A 121 22.59 0.19 1.05
N ALA A 122 21.39 0.06 1.60
CA ALA A 122 21.03 -0.93 2.60
C ALA A 122 19.88 -1.81 2.10
N LEU A 123 19.72 -3.00 2.71
CA LEU A 123 18.57 -3.88 2.47
C LEU A 123 17.49 -3.64 3.52
N ALA A 124 16.40 -3.01 3.12
CA ALA A 124 15.22 -2.80 3.97
C ALA A 124 14.20 -3.93 3.75
N SER A 125 13.66 -4.49 4.83
CA SER A 125 12.62 -5.53 4.76
C SER A 125 11.33 -5.00 4.15
N MET A 126 10.71 -5.79 3.28
CA MET A 126 9.38 -5.52 2.70
C MET A 126 8.23 -6.10 3.52
N GLY A 127 8.51 -6.84 4.60
CA GLY A 127 7.49 -7.66 5.28
C GLY A 127 7.01 -8.85 4.45
N ILE A 128 7.86 -9.34 3.53
CA ILE A 128 7.60 -10.52 2.69
C ILE A 128 8.51 -11.64 3.15
N TYR A 129 7.93 -12.78 3.54
CA TYR A 129 8.67 -13.90 4.09
C TYR A 129 8.25 -15.22 3.43
N VAL A 130 9.22 -16.04 3.06
CA VAL A 130 8.99 -17.40 2.56
C VAL A 130 9.54 -18.41 3.57
N PHE A 131 8.71 -19.38 3.92
CA PHE A 131 9.05 -20.47 4.83
C PHE A 131 8.61 -21.83 4.27
N SER A 132 9.29 -22.90 4.71
CA SER A 132 8.64 -24.21 4.72
C SER A 132 7.56 -24.25 5.80
N THR A 133 6.38 -24.82 5.48
CA THR A 133 5.21 -24.81 6.36
C THR A 133 5.51 -25.38 7.74
N LYS A 134 6.20 -26.53 7.77
CA LYS A 134 6.56 -27.20 9.02
C LYS A 134 7.44 -26.33 9.90
N PHE A 135 8.48 -25.72 9.32
CA PHE A 135 9.39 -24.86 10.07
C PHE A 135 8.66 -23.66 10.66
N LEU A 136 7.78 -23.02 9.88
CA LEU A 136 6.99 -21.89 10.36
C LEU A 136 6.10 -22.28 11.53
N PHE A 137 5.37 -23.39 11.43
CA PHE A 137 4.48 -23.83 12.51
C PHE A 137 5.24 -24.17 13.80
N ASP A 138 6.41 -24.80 13.69
CA ASP A 138 7.25 -25.08 14.86
C ASP A 138 7.68 -23.77 15.54
N ARG A 139 8.10 -22.76 14.76
CA ARG A 139 8.48 -21.44 15.30
C ARG A 139 7.30 -20.67 15.91
N LEU A 140 6.12 -20.72 15.31
CA LEU A 140 4.92 -20.07 15.84
C LEU A 140 4.43 -20.71 17.15
N LYS A 141 4.54 -22.04 17.28
CA LYS A 141 4.23 -22.75 18.53
C LYS A 141 5.22 -22.41 19.64
N GLU A 142 6.51 -22.35 19.33
CA GLU A 142 7.52 -21.92 20.30
C GLU A 142 7.30 -20.46 20.74
N ASP A 143 6.89 -19.59 19.83
CA ASP A 143 6.65 -18.18 20.14
C ASP A 143 5.38 -17.95 20.98
N SER A 144 4.33 -18.74 20.76
CA SER A 144 3.10 -18.63 21.58
C SER A 144 3.26 -19.13 23.02
N GLU A 145 4.29 -19.94 23.28
CA GLU A 145 4.67 -20.38 24.63
C GLU A 145 5.61 -19.39 25.34
N ASP A 146 6.14 -18.38 24.62
CA ASP A 146 7.07 -17.38 25.12
C ASP A 146 6.33 -16.15 25.68
N ALA A 147 6.24 -16.06 27.00
CA ALA A 147 5.54 -14.98 27.70
C ALA A 147 6.20 -13.59 27.54
N ASP A 148 7.46 -13.52 27.09
CA ASP A 148 8.17 -12.26 26.84
C ASP A 148 8.05 -11.83 25.36
N SER A 149 7.37 -12.61 24.51
CA SER A 149 7.17 -12.28 23.10
C SER A 149 6.08 -11.23 22.92
N SER A 150 6.23 -10.42 21.86
CA SER A 150 5.17 -9.54 21.34
C SER A 150 4.41 -10.19 20.18
N HIS A 151 4.66 -11.47 19.91
CA HIS A 151 4.01 -12.27 18.87
C HIS A 151 4.04 -11.64 17.48
N ASP A 152 5.17 -11.02 17.13
CA ASP A 152 5.36 -10.30 15.87
C ASP A 152 6.52 -10.88 15.04
N PHE A 153 6.35 -10.89 13.71
CA PHE A 153 7.38 -11.38 12.80
C PHE A 153 8.67 -10.56 12.88
N GLY A 154 8.57 -9.23 12.79
CA GLY A 154 9.73 -8.34 12.77
C GLY A 154 10.46 -8.28 14.12
N HIS A 155 9.72 -8.33 15.22
CA HIS A 155 10.30 -8.19 16.56
C HIS A 155 10.74 -9.51 17.20
N ASN A 156 10.06 -10.63 16.92
CA ASN A 156 10.29 -11.89 17.63
C ASN A 156 10.74 -13.02 16.69
N ILE A 157 9.96 -13.35 15.65
CA ILE A 157 10.22 -14.53 14.82
C ILE A 157 11.50 -14.38 13.99
N ILE A 158 11.60 -13.31 13.19
CA ILE A 158 12.72 -13.10 12.27
C ILE A 158 14.05 -12.93 13.03
N PRO A 159 14.15 -12.09 14.08
CA PRO A 159 15.40 -11.95 14.83
C PRO A 159 15.89 -13.27 15.45
N LYS A 160 14.97 -14.09 16.00
CA LYS A 160 15.31 -15.42 16.55
C LYS A 160 15.88 -16.35 15.46
N ILE A 161 15.29 -16.37 14.27
CA ILE A 161 15.77 -17.20 13.15
C ILE A 161 17.12 -16.70 12.62
N VAL A 162 17.30 -15.39 12.48
CA VAL A 162 18.57 -14.81 12.03
C VAL A 162 19.71 -15.16 13.01
N ALA A 163 19.45 -15.14 14.31
CA ALA A 163 20.46 -15.45 15.33
C ALA A 163 20.80 -16.96 15.42
N GLY A 164 19.82 -17.84 15.23
CA GLY A 164 19.96 -19.28 15.47
C GLY A 164 19.97 -20.18 14.22
N GLY A 165 19.64 -19.65 13.05
CA GLY A 165 19.38 -20.42 11.83
C GLY A 165 19.98 -19.82 10.57
N LYS A 166 19.34 -20.10 9.43
CA LYS A 166 19.74 -19.63 8.10
C LYS A 166 18.66 -18.76 7.48
N ALA A 167 18.81 -17.45 7.62
CA ALA A 167 18.00 -16.46 6.91
C ALA A 167 18.74 -15.94 5.67
N VAL A 168 18.02 -15.77 4.56
CA VAL A 168 18.56 -15.28 3.28
C VAL A 168 17.73 -14.10 2.79
N ALA A 169 18.40 -13.06 2.28
CA ALA A 169 17.75 -11.92 1.65
C ALA A 169 17.49 -12.21 0.16
N HIS A 170 16.27 -11.89 -0.29
CA HIS A 170 15.87 -11.87 -1.68
C HIS A 170 15.74 -10.42 -2.15
N ARG A 171 16.44 -10.06 -3.22
CA ARG A 171 16.41 -8.68 -3.72
C ARG A 171 15.15 -8.46 -4.54
N PHE A 172 14.35 -7.45 -4.17
CA PHE A 172 13.12 -7.12 -4.89
C PHE A 172 13.36 -6.87 -6.39
N THR A 173 14.51 -6.31 -6.75
CA THR A 173 14.89 -6.05 -8.15
C THR A 173 15.02 -7.33 -9.00
N GLU A 174 15.20 -8.50 -8.39
CA GLU A 174 15.29 -9.79 -9.09
C GLU A 174 13.92 -10.35 -9.46
N SER A 175 12.86 -9.97 -8.73
CA SER A 175 11.51 -10.51 -8.90
C SER A 175 10.43 -9.46 -9.14
N CYS A 176 10.78 -8.17 -9.08
CA CYS A 176 9.88 -7.08 -9.42
C CYS A 176 9.45 -7.23 -10.88
N ILE A 177 8.15 -7.30 -11.09
CA ILE A 177 7.59 -7.23 -12.44
C ILE A 177 7.55 -5.77 -12.86
N LYS A 178 8.31 -5.48 -13.91
CA LYS A 178 8.40 -4.14 -14.49
C LYS A 178 7.86 -4.14 -15.92
N SER A 179 6.92 -3.23 -16.19
CA SER A 179 6.51 -2.89 -17.55
C SER A 179 7.69 -2.22 -18.30
N PRO A 180 7.77 -2.32 -19.64
CA PRO A 180 8.75 -1.58 -20.44
C PRO A 180 8.77 -0.06 -20.20
N GLU A 181 7.65 0.51 -19.75
CA GLU A 181 7.50 1.95 -19.48
C GLU A 181 8.02 2.33 -18.07
N GLU A 182 8.21 1.37 -17.17
CA GLU A 182 8.64 1.58 -15.78
C GLU A 182 10.17 1.65 -15.66
N LYS A 183 10.69 2.80 -15.22
CA LYS A 183 12.15 3.05 -15.14
C LYS A 183 12.81 2.27 -14.01
N GLU A 184 12.14 2.14 -12.88
CA GLU A 184 12.66 1.52 -11.65
C GLU A 184 11.67 0.52 -11.07
N ALA A 185 12.12 -0.31 -10.13
CA ALA A 185 11.25 -1.25 -9.45
C ALA A 185 10.25 -0.47 -8.59
N TYR A 186 8.96 -0.56 -8.90
CA TYR A 186 7.94 0.22 -8.20
C TYR A 186 7.53 -0.47 -6.89
N TRP A 187 7.80 0.21 -5.78
CA TRP A 187 7.29 -0.14 -4.47
C TRP A 187 6.94 1.14 -3.71
N ARG A 188 5.77 1.17 -3.07
CA ARG A 188 5.36 2.28 -2.21
C ARG A 188 4.72 1.77 -0.92
N ASP A 189 5.21 2.26 0.20
CA ASP A 189 4.50 2.31 1.47
C ASP A 189 3.74 3.65 1.53
N VAL A 190 2.41 3.56 1.58
CA VAL A 190 1.50 4.70 1.63
C VAL A 190 1.06 5.04 3.06
N GLY A 191 1.94 4.82 4.04
CA GLY A 191 1.69 5.06 5.47
C GLY A 191 1.51 6.53 5.90
N THR A 192 1.72 7.51 5.01
CA THR A 192 1.46 8.93 5.29
C THR A 192 0.50 9.54 4.26
N ILE A 193 -0.20 10.61 4.66
CA ILE A 193 -1.11 11.35 3.75
C ILE A 193 -0.35 11.85 2.52
N ASP A 194 0.89 12.33 2.71
CA ASP A 194 1.75 12.79 1.63
C ASP A 194 2.09 11.65 0.67
N ALA A 195 2.56 10.51 1.17
CA ALA A 195 2.92 9.36 0.34
C ALA A 195 1.69 8.81 -0.41
N TYR A 196 0.53 8.73 0.25
CA TYR A 196 -0.72 8.32 -0.37
C TYR A 196 -1.14 9.27 -1.51
N TRP A 197 -1.07 10.58 -1.28
CA TRP A 197 -1.38 11.59 -2.31
C TRP A 197 -0.38 11.54 -3.46
N GLU A 198 0.93 11.45 -3.16
CA GLU A 198 2.00 11.40 -4.16
C GLU A 198 1.84 10.17 -5.07
N ALA A 199 1.61 8.99 -4.49
CA ALA A 199 1.41 7.74 -5.25
C ALA A 199 0.21 7.82 -6.21
N ASN A 200 -0.89 8.47 -5.81
CA ASN A 200 -2.07 8.65 -6.65
C ASN A 200 -1.88 9.71 -7.73
N ILE A 201 -1.31 10.86 -7.38
CA ILE A 201 -1.13 11.97 -8.33
C ILE A 201 -0.05 11.66 -9.37
N ASP A 202 0.95 10.84 -9.04
CA ASP A 202 1.97 10.39 -10.00
C ASP A 202 1.36 9.70 -11.23
N LEU A 203 0.26 8.96 -11.04
CA LEU A 203 -0.49 8.30 -12.11
C LEU A 203 -1.07 9.28 -13.16
N THR A 204 -1.15 10.57 -12.84
CA THR A 204 -1.62 11.62 -13.76
C THR A 204 -0.52 12.18 -14.65
N SER A 205 0.73 11.80 -14.42
CA SER A 205 1.88 12.22 -15.22
C SER A 205 1.88 11.56 -16.60
N VAL A 206 2.69 12.11 -17.52
CA VAL A 206 2.80 11.59 -18.90
C VAL A 206 3.45 10.19 -18.91
N THR A 207 4.38 9.96 -17.99
CA THR A 207 5.09 8.70 -17.83
C THR A 207 5.12 8.39 -16.34
N PRO A 208 4.07 7.75 -15.80
CA PRO A 208 3.96 7.44 -14.37
C PRO A 208 5.02 6.42 -13.96
N ALA A 209 5.39 6.42 -12.68
CA ALA A 209 6.33 5.43 -12.15
C ALA A 209 5.71 4.03 -12.04
N LEU A 210 4.37 3.94 -11.96
CA LEU A 210 3.59 2.71 -12.03
C LEU A 210 2.76 2.69 -13.31
N ASP A 211 2.95 1.65 -14.11
CA ASP A 211 2.15 1.41 -15.31
C ASP A 211 0.92 0.57 -14.99
N LEU A 212 -0.24 1.22 -14.93
CA LEU A 212 -1.55 0.58 -14.75
C LEU A 212 -2.14 0.02 -16.05
N TYR A 213 -1.51 0.27 -17.20
CA TYR A 213 -1.95 -0.23 -18.51
C TYR A 213 -1.22 -1.51 -18.94
N ASP A 214 -0.30 -1.99 -18.13
CA ASP A 214 0.35 -3.29 -18.27
C ASP A 214 -0.68 -4.43 -18.24
N THR A 215 -0.75 -5.20 -19.33
CA THR A 215 -1.65 -6.34 -19.46
C THR A 215 -0.98 -7.69 -19.21
N ASP A 216 0.35 -7.72 -19.09
CA ASP A 216 1.10 -8.95 -18.83
C ASP A 216 1.04 -9.32 -17.34
N TRP A 217 0.91 -8.31 -16.47
CA TRP A 217 0.69 -8.50 -15.03
C TRP A 217 -0.52 -7.69 -14.50
N PRO A 218 -1.75 -8.13 -14.79
CA PRO A 218 -2.95 -7.37 -14.48
C PRO A 218 -3.25 -7.31 -12.98
N ILE A 219 -3.65 -6.14 -12.50
CA ILE A 219 -4.15 -5.96 -11.12
C ILE A 219 -5.65 -6.20 -11.09
N TRP A 220 -6.08 -7.30 -10.47
CA TRP A 220 -7.49 -7.59 -10.27
C TRP A 220 -8.07 -6.78 -9.10
N THR A 221 -9.29 -6.28 -9.26
CA THR A 221 -10.03 -5.61 -8.18
C THR A 221 -11.54 -5.81 -8.36
N TYR A 222 -12.31 -5.46 -7.34
CA TYR A 222 -13.76 -5.36 -7.46
C TYR A 222 -14.15 -4.14 -8.30
N ALA A 223 -14.81 -4.38 -9.43
CA ALA A 223 -15.31 -3.32 -10.31
C ALA A 223 -16.78 -3.56 -10.65
N GLU A 224 -17.60 -2.52 -10.45
CA GLU A 224 -19.00 -2.52 -10.87
C GLU A 224 -19.14 -2.03 -12.32
N ILE A 225 -20.23 -2.41 -12.98
CA ILE A 225 -20.61 -1.80 -14.26
C ILE A 225 -21.12 -0.37 -13.98
N THR A 226 -20.30 0.63 -14.30
CA THR A 226 -20.65 2.04 -14.16
C THR A 226 -20.99 2.70 -15.50
N PRO A 227 -21.81 3.77 -15.53
CA PRO A 227 -21.90 4.66 -16.70
C PRO A 227 -20.53 5.23 -17.09
N PRO A 228 -20.33 5.68 -18.34
CA PRO A 228 -19.11 6.37 -18.72
C PRO A 228 -18.98 7.72 -18.01
N ALA A 229 -17.75 8.23 -17.91
CA ALA A 229 -17.50 9.60 -17.45
C ALA A 229 -18.20 10.61 -18.39
N LYS A 230 -18.87 11.60 -17.80
CA LYS A 230 -19.64 12.62 -18.55
C LYS A 230 -19.08 14.01 -18.31
N PHE A 231 -18.73 14.70 -19.38
CA PHE A 231 -18.29 16.10 -19.36
C PHE A 231 -19.36 16.95 -20.04
N VAL A 232 -19.82 18.02 -19.37
CA VAL A 232 -20.85 18.92 -19.90
C VAL A 232 -20.53 20.39 -19.65
N HIS A 233 -21.24 21.24 -20.40
CA HIS A 233 -21.01 22.68 -20.58
C HIS A 233 -19.76 23.02 -21.39
N ASP A 234 -19.92 24.01 -22.27
CA ASP A 234 -18.87 24.56 -23.12
C ASP A 234 -19.13 26.06 -23.32
N GLU A 235 -19.31 26.77 -22.21
CA GLU A 235 -19.50 28.22 -22.16
C GLU A 235 -18.19 28.86 -21.66
N GLU A 236 -17.95 30.12 -22.04
CA GLU A 236 -16.81 30.87 -21.51
C GLU A 236 -16.88 30.93 -19.96
N GLY A 237 -15.81 30.51 -19.29
CA GLY A 237 -15.77 30.40 -17.82
C GLY A 237 -16.53 29.21 -17.23
N ARG A 238 -17.18 28.37 -18.04
CA ARG A 238 -17.91 27.17 -17.59
C ARG A 238 -17.81 26.06 -18.64
N ARG A 239 -16.72 25.31 -18.54
CA ARG A 239 -16.46 24.14 -19.41
C ARG A 239 -16.10 22.95 -18.54
N GLY A 240 -16.75 21.81 -18.77
CA GLY A 240 -16.33 20.55 -18.16
C GLY A 240 -15.08 20.05 -18.87
N LEU A 241 -13.92 20.10 -18.22
CA LEU A 241 -12.64 19.67 -18.81
C LEU A 241 -11.72 19.05 -17.76
N ALA A 242 -10.88 18.12 -18.21
CA ALA A 242 -9.83 17.52 -17.41
C ALA A 242 -8.50 17.50 -18.18
N VAL A 243 -7.42 17.97 -17.56
CA VAL A 243 -6.08 18.05 -18.16
C VAL A 243 -5.09 17.34 -17.28
N ALA A 244 -4.32 16.40 -17.85
CA ALA A 244 -3.39 15.53 -17.11
C ALA A 244 -4.09 14.94 -15.87
N SER A 245 -5.18 14.20 -16.07
CA SER A 245 -6.06 13.76 -14.99
C SER A 245 -6.65 12.40 -15.32
N LEU A 246 -6.93 11.61 -14.29
CA LEU A 246 -7.61 10.33 -14.40
C LEU A 246 -9.04 10.47 -13.87
N VAL A 247 -10.02 10.02 -14.65
CA VAL A 247 -11.44 10.12 -14.30
C VAL A 247 -12.10 8.76 -14.50
N SER A 248 -12.50 8.13 -13.39
CA SER A 248 -13.18 6.84 -13.41
C SER A 248 -14.63 6.93 -13.91
N GLY A 249 -15.27 5.78 -14.12
CA GLY A 249 -16.66 5.67 -14.52
C GLY A 249 -17.65 6.21 -13.46
N GLY A 250 -18.84 6.58 -13.92
CA GLY A 250 -19.90 7.18 -13.11
C GLY A 250 -19.69 8.67 -12.80
N CYS A 251 -18.54 9.24 -13.14
CA CYS A 251 -18.22 10.64 -12.88
C CYS A 251 -19.00 11.61 -13.78
N ILE A 252 -19.39 12.75 -13.21
CA ILE A 252 -19.97 13.87 -13.95
C ILE A 252 -19.20 15.15 -13.65
N VAL A 253 -18.53 15.69 -14.66
CA VAL A 253 -17.81 16.96 -14.60
C VAL A 253 -18.65 18.02 -15.32
N SER A 254 -19.37 18.82 -14.54
CA SER A 254 -20.41 19.73 -15.04
C SER A 254 -19.97 21.19 -15.01
N GLY A 255 -19.19 21.61 -16.00
CA GLY A 255 -18.72 23.00 -16.11
C GLY A 255 -17.61 23.34 -15.11
N ALA A 256 -16.75 22.37 -14.80
CA ALA A 256 -15.63 22.48 -13.87
C ALA A 256 -14.29 22.16 -14.55
N GLY A 257 -13.22 22.81 -14.08
CA GLY A 257 -11.86 22.58 -14.54
C GLY A 257 -11.08 21.65 -13.61
N LEU A 258 -10.59 20.53 -14.15
CA LEU A 258 -9.71 19.59 -13.44
C LEU A 258 -8.30 19.66 -14.03
N LYS A 259 -7.29 19.70 -13.16
CA LYS A 259 -5.88 19.66 -13.54
C LYS A 259 -5.11 18.76 -12.60
N ARG A 260 -4.27 17.86 -13.11
CA ARG A 260 -3.40 17.00 -12.28
C ARG A 260 -4.18 16.35 -11.14
N SER A 261 -5.32 15.75 -11.45
CA SER A 261 -6.27 15.24 -10.44
C SER A 261 -6.72 13.82 -10.78
N LEU A 262 -7.03 13.05 -9.74
CA LEU A 262 -7.53 11.68 -9.85
C LEU A 262 -8.92 11.62 -9.20
N LEU A 263 -9.93 11.28 -10.01
CA LEU A 263 -11.31 11.09 -9.55
C LEU A 263 -11.66 9.61 -9.59
N HIS A 264 -11.96 9.04 -8.43
CA HIS A 264 -12.56 7.71 -8.30
C HIS A 264 -14.01 7.70 -8.81
N ASN A 265 -14.66 6.54 -8.76
CA ASN A 265 -15.99 6.32 -9.32
C ASN A 265 -17.08 7.20 -8.69
N GLY A 266 -18.03 7.61 -9.52
CA GLY A 266 -19.27 8.27 -9.08
C GLY A 266 -19.10 9.71 -8.56
N VAL A 267 -17.95 10.35 -8.79
CA VAL A 267 -17.71 11.73 -8.35
C VAL A 267 -18.53 12.74 -9.16
N ARG A 268 -19.12 13.72 -8.48
CA ARG A 268 -19.87 14.83 -9.10
C ARG A 268 -19.17 16.15 -8.84
N VAL A 269 -18.79 16.85 -9.90
CA VAL A 269 -18.17 18.17 -9.81
C VAL A 269 -19.07 19.19 -10.50
N ASN A 270 -19.63 20.13 -9.72
CA ASN A 270 -20.57 21.12 -10.23
C ASN A 270 -19.88 22.34 -10.84
N SER A 271 -20.67 23.22 -11.45
CA SER A 271 -20.15 24.33 -12.25
C SER A 271 -19.26 25.29 -11.47
N TYR A 272 -18.29 25.86 -12.19
CA TYR A 272 -17.35 26.87 -11.69
C TYR A 272 -16.35 26.34 -10.65
N CYS A 273 -16.26 25.03 -10.46
CA CYS A 273 -15.22 24.46 -9.61
C CYS A 273 -13.86 24.40 -10.32
N MET A 274 -12.79 24.54 -9.55
CA MET A 274 -11.41 24.39 -9.99
C MET A 274 -10.68 23.42 -9.07
N LEU A 275 -10.27 22.27 -9.60
CA LEU A 275 -9.52 21.25 -8.85
C LEU A 275 -8.10 21.12 -9.40
N GLU A 276 -7.08 21.20 -8.54
CA GLU A 276 -5.68 21.06 -8.92
C GLU A 276 -4.91 20.19 -7.92
N GLY A 277 -4.25 19.11 -8.38
CA GLY A 277 -3.54 18.23 -7.44
C GLY A 277 -4.49 17.55 -6.46
N ALA A 278 -5.68 17.13 -6.92
CA ALA A 278 -6.73 16.60 -6.05
C ALA A 278 -6.90 15.09 -6.24
N VAL A 279 -6.90 14.34 -5.14
CA VAL A 279 -7.28 12.92 -5.09
C VAL A 279 -8.68 12.84 -4.48
N ILE A 280 -9.66 12.46 -5.30
CA ILE A 280 -11.08 12.48 -4.93
C ILE A 280 -11.59 11.05 -4.82
N LEU A 281 -11.88 10.59 -3.59
CA LEU A 281 -12.36 9.24 -3.32
C LEU A 281 -13.80 9.04 -3.84
N PRO A 282 -14.30 7.78 -3.87
CA PRO A 282 -15.60 7.47 -4.47
C PRO A 282 -16.76 8.31 -3.90
N GLU A 283 -17.76 8.56 -4.74
CA GLU A 283 -19.06 9.13 -4.34
C GLU A 283 -19.01 10.56 -3.76
N VAL A 284 -17.90 11.28 -3.94
CA VAL A 284 -17.77 12.69 -3.53
C VAL A 284 -18.63 13.60 -4.40
N GLU A 285 -19.28 14.58 -3.78
CA GLU A 285 -20.03 15.65 -4.45
C GLU A 285 -19.41 17.00 -4.14
N ILE A 286 -19.08 17.78 -5.18
CA ILE A 286 -18.46 19.09 -5.05
C ILE A 286 -19.43 20.14 -5.57
N GLU A 287 -19.93 20.97 -4.65
CA GLU A 287 -20.88 22.03 -4.96
C GLU A 287 -20.23 23.20 -5.69
N ARG A 288 -21.07 24.03 -6.33
CA ARG A 288 -20.64 25.08 -7.25
C ARG A 288 -19.59 26.01 -6.67
N GLY A 289 -18.62 26.38 -7.50
CA GLY A 289 -17.64 27.44 -7.21
C GLY A 289 -16.52 27.05 -6.22
N ALA A 290 -16.42 25.79 -5.81
CA ALA A 290 -15.34 25.34 -4.93
C ALA A 290 -13.97 25.38 -5.64
N ARG A 291 -12.92 25.75 -4.91
CA ARG A 291 -11.54 25.77 -5.39
C ARG A 291 -10.66 24.95 -4.46
N LEU A 292 -10.19 23.81 -4.93
CA LEU A 292 -9.50 22.84 -4.08
C LEU A 292 -8.14 22.51 -4.71
N ARG A 293 -7.07 22.78 -3.96
CA ARG A 293 -5.70 22.51 -4.37
C ARG A 293 -4.97 21.63 -3.37
N ASN A 294 -4.25 20.61 -3.85
CA ASN A 294 -3.43 19.71 -3.02
C ASN A 294 -4.25 19.05 -1.90
N VAL A 295 -5.32 18.37 -2.30
CA VAL A 295 -6.27 17.76 -1.36
C VAL A 295 -6.41 16.26 -1.58
N VAL A 296 -6.74 15.56 -0.50
CA VAL A 296 -7.35 14.22 -0.52
C VAL A 296 -8.75 14.38 0.07
N ILE A 297 -9.79 14.04 -0.69
CA ILE A 297 -11.18 14.15 -0.23
C ILE A 297 -11.73 12.76 0.00
N ASP A 298 -12.09 12.46 1.25
CA ASP A 298 -12.58 11.15 1.69
C ASP A 298 -13.92 10.76 1.04
N ARG A 299 -14.23 9.46 1.07
CA ARG A 299 -15.39 8.86 0.42
C ARG A 299 -16.70 9.55 0.84
N GLY A 300 -17.56 9.84 -0.14
CA GLY A 300 -18.91 10.33 0.10
C GLY A 300 -19.00 11.73 0.71
N VAL A 301 -17.88 12.46 0.81
CA VAL A 301 -17.87 13.84 1.29
C VAL A 301 -18.63 14.74 0.32
N ARG A 302 -19.40 15.67 0.89
CA ARG A 302 -20.06 16.76 0.15
C ARG A 302 -19.31 18.05 0.43
N ILE A 303 -18.60 18.58 -0.56
CA ILE A 303 -17.90 19.86 -0.43
C ILE A 303 -18.89 21.00 -0.65
N PRO A 304 -19.07 21.93 0.32
CA PRO A 304 -20.03 23.02 0.22
C PRO A 304 -19.65 24.04 -0.85
N ALA A 305 -20.66 24.78 -1.31
CA ALA A 305 -20.51 25.74 -2.40
C ALA A 305 -19.50 26.83 -2.03
N GLY A 306 -18.59 27.13 -2.96
CA GLY A 306 -17.57 28.17 -2.78
C GLY A 306 -16.46 27.84 -1.77
N LEU A 307 -16.37 26.62 -1.24
CA LEU A 307 -15.27 26.25 -0.34
C LEU A 307 -13.92 26.42 -1.05
N VAL A 308 -12.96 26.99 -0.34
CA VAL A 308 -11.58 27.20 -0.81
C VAL A 308 -10.63 26.44 0.10
N VAL A 309 -9.78 25.61 -0.49
CA VAL A 309 -8.72 24.84 0.20
C VAL A 309 -7.44 24.86 -0.63
N GLY A 310 -6.29 25.06 0.01
CA GLY A 310 -4.98 25.16 -0.65
C GLY A 310 -4.58 26.57 -1.07
N GLU A 311 -5.26 27.59 -0.53
CA GLU A 311 -4.96 29.03 -0.74
C GLU A 311 -4.47 29.72 0.56
N ASP A 312 -4.95 29.31 1.74
CA ASP A 312 -4.54 29.87 3.04
C ASP A 312 -4.11 28.72 3.99
N PRO A 313 -2.80 28.48 4.13
CA PRO A 313 -2.28 27.39 4.97
C PRO A 313 -2.74 27.45 6.44
N VAL A 314 -2.93 28.65 7.00
CA VAL A 314 -3.32 28.82 8.41
C VAL A 314 -4.79 28.48 8.59
N LEU A 315 -5.62 28.86 7.62
CA LEU A 315 -7.04 28.54 7.63
C LEU A 315 -7.28 27.06 7.34
N ASP A 316 -6.53 26.49 6.40
CA ASP A 316 -6.62 25.08 6.03
C ASP A 316 -6.22 24.17 7.21
N ASP A 317 -5.13 24.50 7.92
CA ASP A 317 -4.67 23.78 9.11
C ASP A 317 -5.68 23.81 10.27
N LYS A 318 -6.45 24.91 10.38
CA LYS A 318 -7.54 25.03 11.37
C LYS A 318 -8.75 24.18 11.02
N ARG A 319 -9.01 23.96 9.73
CA ARG A 319 -10.24 23.34 9.23
C ARG A 319 -10.08 21.84 8.97
N PHE A 320 -8.89 21.42 8.54
CA PHE A 320 -8.64 20.10 7.98
C PHE A 320 -7.36 19.50 8.54
N ARG A 321 -7.16 18.20 8.32
CA ARG A 321 -5.86 17.57 8.59
C ARG A 321 -4.90 17.95 7.49
N ARG A 322 -4.00 18.89 7.76
CA ARG A 322 -2.94 19.31 6.83
C ARG A 322 -1.63 18.60 7.14
N SER A 323 -0.96 18.09 6.12
CA SER A 323 0.37 17.49 6.25
C SER A 323 1.49 18.55 6.21
N ASP A 324 2.72 18.14 6.51
CA ASP A 324 3.89 19.02 6.48
C ASP A 324 4.18 19.53 5.05
N LYS A 325 3.93 18.72 4.01
CA LYS A 325 4.03 19.17 2.61
C LYS A 325 2.82 20.00 2.14
N GLY A 326 1.83 20.20 3.01
CA GLY A 326 0.67 21.04 2.77
C GLY A 326 -0.49 20.36 2.05
N ILE A 327 -0.55 19.03 2.06
CA ILE A 327 -1.69 18.26 1.56
C ILE A 327 -2.80 18.28 2.59
N CYS A 328 -4.02 18.64 2.20
CA CYS A 328 -5.17 18.66 3.10
C CYS A 328 -6.04 17.42 2.91
N LEU A 329 -6.17 16.61 3.96
CA LEU A 329 -7.19 15.56 4.04
C LEU A 329 -8.51 16.15 4.53
N ILE A 330 -9.56 15.99 3.74
CA ILE A 330 -10.90 16.47 4.01
C ILE A 330 -11.82 15.28 4.26
N THR A 331 -12.43 15.23 5.45
CA THR A 331 -13.40 14.19 5.84
C THR A 331 -14.76 14.80 6.11
N LYS A 332 -15.81 13.97 6.13
CA LYS A 332 -17.17 14.42 6.40
C LYS A 332 -17.28 15.12 7.76
N ALA A 333 -16.68 14.54 8.80
CA ALA A 333 -16.70 15.11 10.15
C ALA A 333 -16.01 16.48 10.23
N MET A 334 -15.05 16.78 9.33
CA MET A 334 -14.43 18.11 9.26
C MET A 334 -15.36 19.12 8.58
N ILE A 335 -16.06 18.71 7.52
CA ILE A 335 -17.06 19.56 6.84
C ILE A 335 -18.22 19.88 7.78
N ASP A 336 -18.76 18.87 8.49
CA ASP A 336 -19.89 19.07 9.40
C ASP A 336 -19.59 20.13 10.48
N ARG A 337 -18.34 20.26 10.93
CA ARG A 337 -17.90 21.29 11.90
C ARG A 337 -17.78 22.69 11.33
N LEU A 338 -17.68 22.85 10.00
CA LEU A 338 -17.67 24.17 9.37
C LEU A 338 -19.08 24.79 9.31
N ASP A 339 -20.10 23.93 9.34
CA ASP A 339 -21.51 24.30 9.32
C ASP A 339 -22.09 24.52 10.72
N GLU A 340 -21.33 24.22 11.79
CA GLU A 340 -21.70 24.57 13.16
C GLU A 340 -21.48 26.08 13.42
N PRO A 341 -22.49 26.82 13.92
CA PRO A 341 -22.49 28.27 14.02
C PRO A 341 -21.56 28.87 15.08
#